data_AF-A0A386Z7I1-F1
#
_entry.id   AF-A0A386Z7I1-F1
#
_cell.length_a   1.000
_cell.length_b   1.000
_cell.length_c   1.000
_cell.angle_alpha   90.00
_cell.angle_beta   90.00
_cell.angle_gamma   90.00
#
_symmetry.space_group_name_H-M   'P 1'
#
loop_
_entity.id
_entity.type
_entity.pdbx_description
1 polymer ?
#
loop_
_entity_poly.entity_id
_entity_poly.type
_entity_poly.pdbx_seq_one_letter_code
_entity_poly.pdbx_strand_id
1 'polypeptide(L)'
;MRDPNPAPELVYRIQSSSSPSWFSILFSGSGNPLAQVSLRPDAGGDFVPLHRGNDNYWSLSGLGAGPFTAEVTDIYGHAAFVSGIAMDPGPLHHTGIRLYEIPTEPPATPPPPTAPVVVTTVLPPSEGCKP
;
A
#
# COMPACT_ATOMS: atom_id res chain seq x y z
N MET A 1 19.64 -7.79 0.88
CA MET A 1 18.71 -8.04 2.00
C MET A 1 17.40 -8.48 1.41
N ARG A 2 16.64 -9.31 2.12
CA ARG A 2 15.24 -9.59 1.82
C ARG A 2 14.44 -8.83 2.88
N ASP A 3 13.51 -7.99 2.43
CA ASP A 3 12.47 -7.31 3.23
C ASP A 3 13.03 -6.52 4.42
N PRO A 4 13.58 -5.31 4.18
CA PRO A 4 14.18 -4.50 5.24
C PRO A 4 13.16 -4.05 6.30
N ASN A 5 13.58 -4.07 7.56
CA ASN A 5 12.80 -3.62 8.72
C ASN A 5 13.56 -2.53 9.51
N PRO A 6 12.99 -1.33 9.72
CA PRO A 6 11.70 -0.88 9.20
C PRO A 6 11.71 -0.70 7.68
N ALA A 7 10.57 -0.95 7.05
CA ALA A 7 10.40 -0.72 5.63
C ALA A 7 10.56 0.77 5.32
N PRO A 8 11.45 1.14 4.39
CA PRO A 8 11.58 2.53 3.96
C PRO A 8 10.30 3.01 3.27
N GLU A 9 10.09 4.32 3.30
CA GLU A 9 9.04 4.95 2.51
C GLU A 9 9.41 4.89 1.03
N LEU A 10 8.45 4.51 0.19
CA LEU A 10 8.56 4.63 -1.25
C LEU A 10 8.52 6.12 -1.61
N VAL A 11 9.55 6.60 -2.28
CA VAL A 11 9.62 7.97 -2.80
C VAL A 11 9.85 7.91 -4.30
N TYR A 12 9.44 8.96 -5.01
CA TYR A 12 9.65 9.02 -6.45
C TYR A 12 10.15 10.39 -6.91
N ARG A 13 10.78 10.39 -8.08
CA ARG A 13 11.20 11.61 -8.78
C ARG A 13 10.96 11.46 -10.27
N ILE A 14 10.37 12.49 -10.87
CA ILE A 14 10.20 12.56 -12.32
C ILE A 14 11.45 13.18 -12.93
N GLN A 15 11.97 12.53 -13.98
CA GLN A 15 13.17 12.99 -14.67
C GLN A 15 12.92 14.35 -15.32
N SER A 16 13.89 15.27 -15.24
CA SER A 16 13.77 16.65 -15.74
C SER A 16 13.39 16.79 -17.21
N SER A 17 13.69 15.80 -18.06
CA SER A 17 13.32 15.79 -19.48
C SER A 17 11.90 15.28 -19.75
N SER A 18 11.14 14.93 -18.71
CA SER A 18 9.78 14.39 -18.85
C SER A 18 8.81 15.44 -19.38
N SER A 19 7.89 14.98 -20.23
CA SER A 19 6.89 15.77 -20.93
C SER A 19 5.69 14.88 -21.30
N PRO A 20 4.55 15.42 -21.77
CA PRO A 20 3.39 14.61 -22.11
C PRO A 20 3.65 13.55 -23.20
N SER A 21 4.67 13.75 -24.04
CA SER A 21 5.08 12.81 -25.08
C SER A 21 6.10 11.78 -24.60
N TRP A 22 6.79 12.02 -23.48
CA TRP A 22 7.81 11.13 -22.93
C TRP A 22 7.90 11.26 -21.41
N PHE A 23 7.64 10.19 -20.68
CA PHE A 23 7.62 10.16 -19.23
C PHE A 23 8.73 9.26 -18.69
N SER A 24 9.40 9.71 -17.63
CA SER A 24 10.41 8.92 -16.94
C SER A 24 10.39 9.19 -15.43
N ILE A 25 10.34 8.12 -14.64
CA ILE A 25 10.22 8.15 -13.17
C ILE A 25 11.24 7.22 -12.52
N LEU A 26 11.84 7.69 -11.43
CA LEU A 26 12.69 6.90 -10.55
C LEU A 26 11.96 6.67 -9.24
N PHE A 27 11.80 5.39 -8.87
CA PHE A 27 11.35 4.99 -7.54
C PHE A 27 12.56 4.64 -6.67
N SER A 28 12.51 5.04 -5.40
CA SER A 28 13.52 4.74 -4.38
C SER A 28 12.83 4.40 -3.06
N GLY A 29 13.56 3.80 -2.12
CA GLY A 29 12.94 3.35 -0.86
C GLY A 29 12.03 2.13 -1.04
N SER A 30 12.21 1.35 -2.10
CA SER A 30 11.51 0.07 -2.28
C SER A 30 12.06 -1.04 -1.37
N GLY A 31 13.23 -0.85 -0.75
CA GLY A 31 13.89 -1.84 0.09
C GLY A 31 14.55 -2.98 -0.68
N ASN A 32 13.79 -3.72 -1.49
CA ASN A 32 14.32 -4.70 -2.45
C ASN A 32 14.38 -4.09 -3.88
N PRO A 33 15.15 -4.71 -4.80
CA PRO A 33 15.11 -4.33 -6.22
C PRO A 33 13.71 -4.44 -6.81
N LEU A 34 13.34 -3.47 -7.64
CA LEU A 34 12.08 -3.48 -8.38
C LEU A 34 12.17 -4.40 -9.60
N ALA A 35 11.16 -5.23 -9.79
CA ALA A 35 10.99 -6.09 -10.96
C ALA A 35 10.17 -5.41 -12.06
N GLN A 36 9.13 -4.66 -11.68
CA GLN A 36 8.22 -4.03 -12.62
C GLN A 36 7.66 -2.72 -12.05
N VAL A 37 7.48 -1.75 -12.93
CA VAL A 37 6.68 -0.55 -12.67
C VAL A 37 5.71 -0.41 -13.83
N SER A 38 4.43 -0.27 -13.52
CA SER A 38 3.38 -0.03 -14.52
C SER A 38 2.62 1.24 -14.19
N LEU A 39 2.12 1.95 -15.20
CA LEU A 39 1.30 3.15 -15.02
C LEU A 39 -0.05 2.99 -15.71
N ARG A 40 -1.06 3.64 -15.14
CA ARG A 40 -2.33 3.92 -15.81
C ARG A 40 -2.78 5.35 -15.51
N PRO A 41 -3.64 5.95 -16.35
CA PRO A 41 -4.32 7.19 -16.00
C PRO A 41 -5.17 7.01 -14.73
N ASP A 42 -5.21 8.02 -13.87
CA ASP A 42 -6.09 7.99 -12.67
C ASP A 42 -7.58 7.91 -13.05
N ALA A 43 -7.94 8.43 -14.22
CA ALA A 43 -9.29 8.33 -14.78
C ALA A 43 -9.70 6.88 -15.16
N GLY A 44 -8.77 5.93 -15.11
CA GLY A 44 -8.98 4.52 -15.44
C GLY A 44 -8.24 4.08 -16.70
N GLY A 45 -8.36 2.79 -17.00
CA GLY A 45 -7.65 2.11 -18.09
C GLY A 45 -6.73 0.99 -17.58
N ASP A 46 -6.06 0.34 -18.51
CA ASP A 46 -5.13 -0.75 -18.23
C ASP A 46 -3.79 -0.23 -17.74
N PHE A 47 -3.14 -1.02 -16.89
CA PHE A 47 -1.75 -0.77 -16.50
C PHE A 47 -0.82 -1.09 -17.67
N VAL A 48 0.00 -0.12 -18.04
CA VAL A 48 1.02 -0.27 -19.08
C VAL A 48 2.40 -0.36 -18.41
N PRO A 49 3.17 -1.42 -18.67
CA PRO A 49 4.50 -1.57 -18.09
C PRO A 49 5.47 -0.53 -18.65
N LEU A 50 6.33 0.00 -17.78
CA LEU A 50 7.40 0.92 -18.15
C LEU A 50 8.68 0.14 -18.47
N HIS A 51 9.51 0.73 -19.32
CA HIS A 51 10.83 0.21 -19.63
C HIS A 51 11.87 0.70 -18.62
N ARG A 52 12.61 -0.23 -18.00
CA ARG A 52 13.71 0.09 -17.07
C ARG A 52 14.99 0.41 -17.81
N GLY A 53 15.46 1.64 -17.69
CA GLY A 53 16.76 2.09 -18.18
C GLY A 53 17.93 1.65 -17.30
N ASN A 54 19.15 1.74 -17.84
CA ASN A 54 20.40 1.48 -17.11
C ASN A 54 20.67 2.50 -16.00
N ASP A 55 20.01 3.66 -16.05
CA ASP A 55 19.99 4.71 -15.04
C ASP A 55 18.97 4.45 -13.91
N ASN A 56 18.32 3.28 -13.92
CA ASN A 56 17.24 2.85 -13.03
C ASN A 56 15.92 3.63 -13.16
N TYR A 57 15.81 4.54 -14.13
CA TYR A 57 14.53 5.16 -14.43
C TYR A 57 13.63 4.19 -15.19
N TRP A 58 12.34 4.33 -14.94
CA TRP A 58 11.27 3.63 -15.63
C TRP A 58 10.63 4.61 -16.59
N SER A 59 10.55 4.27 -17.87
CA SER A 59 10.15 5.22 -18.92
C SER A 59 9.12 4.65 -19.89
N LEU A 60 8.30 5.54 -20.44
CA LEU A 60 7.30 5.24 -21.47
C LEU A 60 6.97 6.50 -22.27
N SER A 61 6.71 6.33 -23.57
CA SER A 61 6.29 7.42 -24.45
C SER A 61 4.77 7.51 -24.57
N GLY A 62 4.25 8.71 -24.83
CA GLY A 62 2.84 8.92 -25.17
C GLY A 62 1.85 8.74 -24.01
N LEU A 63 2.31 8.87 -22.76
CA LEU A 63 1.45 8.72 -21.58
C LEU A 63 0.45 9.88 -21.40
N GLY A 64 0.71 11.04 -22.01
CA GLY A 64 -0.06 12.26 -21.79
C GLY A 64 0.38 13.02 -20.54
N ALA A 65 -0.45 13.95 -20.07
CA ALA A 65 -0.09 14.87 -18.98
C ALA A 65 -0.37 14.33 -17.57
N GLY A 66 -1.12 13.23 -17.43
CA GLY A 66 -1.52 12.67 -16.13
C GLY A 66 -2.75 13.36 -15.53
N PRO A 67 -3.04 13.11 -14.24
CA PRO A 67 -2.25 12.32 -13.28
C PRO A 67 -2.36 10.80 -13.50
N PHE A 68 -1.42 10.06 -12.91
CA PHE A 68 -1.28 8.62 -13.07
C PHE A 68 -1.25 7.87 -11.74
N THR A 69 -1.68 6.61 -11.79
CA THR A 69 -1.47 5.62 -10.74
C THR A 69 -0.37 4.66 -11.18
N ALA A 70 0.64 4.47 -10.34
CA ALA A 70 1.68 3.46 -10.52
C ALA A 70 1.38 2.19 -9.72
N GLU A 71 1.62 1.03 -10.34
CA GLU A 71 1.83 -0.24 -9.64
C GLU A 71 3.34 -0.51 -9.61
N VAL A 72 3.90 -0.66 -8.41
CA VAL A 72 5.33 -0.85 -8.18
C VAL A 72 5.56 -2.22 -7.56
N THR A 73 6.25 -3.11 -8.25
CA THR A 73 6.44 -4.51 -7.84
C THR A 73 7.92 -4.84 -7.64
N ASP A 74 8.28 -5.48 -6.52
CA ASP A 74 9.64 -5.97 -6.27
C ASP A 74 9.93 -7.36 -6.87
N ILE A 75 11.20 -7.77 -6.85
CA ILE A 75 11.66 -9.09 -7.33
C ILE A 75 11.11 -10.28 -6.56
N TYR A 76 10.41 -10.07 -5.45
CA TYR A 76 9.75 -11.10 -4.67
C TYR A 76 8.22 -11.09 -4.85
N GLY A 77 7.68 -10.16 -5.65
CA GLY A 77 6.26 -10.06 -5.98
C GLY A 77 5.46 -9.16 -5.05
N HIS A 78 6.08 -8.43 -4.13
CA HIS A 78 5.39 -7.44 -3.32
C HIS A 78 5.04 -6.22 -4.16
N ALA A 79 3.80 -5.74 -4.06
CA ALA A 79 3.30 -4.63 -4.87
C ALA A 79 2.69 -3.52 -4.02
N ALA A 80 2.85 -2.27 -4.46
CA ALA A 80 2.19 -1.10 -3.91
C ALA A 80 1.63 -0.19 -5.02
N PHE A 81 0.56 0.54 -4.72
CA PHE A 81 -0.08 1.47 -5.65
C PHE A 81 0.14 2.92 -5.24
N VAL A 82 0.74 3.72 -6.12
CA VAL A 82 0.99 5.16 -5.89
C VAL A 82 0.12 5.98 -6.84
N SER A 83 -0.95 6.56 -6.34
CA SER A 83 -1.88 7.40 -7.12
C SER A 83 -1.46 8.88 -7.16
N GLY A 84 -2.03 9.65 -8.08
CA GLY A 84 -1.87 11.11 -8.10
C GLY A 84 -0.50 11.59 -8.60
N ILE A 85 0.23 10.75 -9.34
CA ILE A 85 1.52 11.12 -9.92
C ILE A 85 1.26 12.13 -11.04
N ALA A 86 1.47 13.41 -10.75
CA ALA A 86 1.37 14.51 -11.70
C ALA A 86 2.72 14.75 -12.41
N MET A 87 2.67 15.34 -13.60
CA MET A 87 3.88 15.71 -14.34
C MET A 87 4.59 16.90 -13.70
N ASP A 88 5.43 16.63 -12.70
CA ASP A 88 6.23 17.60 -11.95
C ASP A 88 7.72 17.20 -11.95
N PRO A 89 8.47 17.53 -13.02
CA PRO A 89 9.87 17.11 -13.20
C PRO A 89 10.83 17.82 -12.22
N GLY A 90 11.66 17.03 -11.53
CA GLY A 90 12.78 17.56 -10.74
C GLY A 90 12.65 17.36 -9.23
N PRO A 91 11.55 17.70 -8.55
CA PRO A 91 11.39 17.48 -7.11
C PRO A 91 11.37 15.99 -6.71
N LEU A 92 11.76 15.72 -5.45
CA LEU A 92 11.53 14.43 -4.80
C LEU A 92 10.15 14.43 -4.14
N HIS A 93 9.35 13.42 -4.44
CA HIS A 93 7.99 13.26 -3.95
C HIS A 93 7.92 12.15 -2.90
N HIS A 94 7.33 12.48 -1.76
CA HIS A 94 7.03 11.55 -0.67
C HIS A 94 5.63 10.99 -0.84
N THR A 95 5.47 9.67 -0.71
CA THR A 95 4.18 8.99 -0.94
C THR A 95 3.46 8.64 0.37
N GLY A 96 4.20 8.52 1.48
CA GLY A 96 3.72 7.92 2.72
C GLY A 96 3.51 6.41 2.65
N ILE A 97 3.75 5.78 1.50
CA ILE A 97 3.50 4.36 1.24
C ILE A 97 4.77 3.57 1.52
N ARG A 98 4.62 2.36 2.04
CA ARG A 98 5.72 1.39 2.23
C ARG A 98 5.38 0.12 1.48
N LEU A 99 6.37 -0.45 0.81
CA LEU A 99 6.17 -1.70 0.06
C LEU A 99 5.92 -2.90 0.98
N TYR A 100 6.49 -2.84 2.19
CA TYR A 100 6.31 -3.83 3.24
C TYR A 100 5.60 -3.15 4.38
N GLU A 101 4.30 -3.40 4.49
CA GLU A 101 3.56 -3.00 5.66
C GLU A 101 4.03 -3.90 6.81
N ILE A 102 4.68 -3.28 7.80
CA ILE A 102 4.91 -3.95 9.07
C ILE A 102 3.51 -4.26 9.59
N PRO A 103 3.15 -5.51 9.94
CA PRO A 103 1.89 -5.77 10.60
C PRO A 103 1.81 -4.85 11.80
N THR A 104 1.02 -3.78 11.69
CA THR A 104 0.66 -2.99 12.85
C THR A 104 -0.27 -3.92 13.58
N GLU A 105 0.19 -4.50 14.69
CA GLU A 105 -0.67 -5.26 15.58
C GLU A 105 -1.94 -4.40 15.74
N PRO A 106 -3.11 -4.87 15.30
CA PRO A 106 -4.33 -4.08 15.39
C PRO A 106 -4.43 -3.63 16.83
N PRO A 107 -4.77 -2.35 17.12
CA PRO A 107 -4.86 -1.89 18.49
C PRO A 107 -5.72 -2.89 19.24
N ALA A 108 -5.11 -3.58 20.23
CA ALA A 108 -5.78 -4.59 21.00
C ALA A 108 -7.06 -3.93 21.51
N THR A 109 -8.20 -4.31 20.93
CA THR A 109 -9.47 -3.86 21.46
C THR A 109 -9.47 -4.46 22.86
N PRO A 110 -9.50 -3.66 23.94
CA PRO A 110 -9.60 -4.23 25.27
C PRO A 110 -10.80 -5.18 25.23
N PRO A 111 -10.67 -6.42 25.76
CA PRO A 111 -11.81 -7.32 25.81
C PRO A 111 -12.99 -6.56 26.43
N PRO A 112 -14.20 -6.68 25.88
CA PRO A 112 -15.36 -6.05 26.48
C PRO A 112 -15.40 -6.46 27.96
N PRO A 113 -15.67 -5.54 28.91
CA PRO A 113 -15.78 -5.90 30.30
C PRO A 113 -16.79 -7.03 30.42
N THR A 114 -16.36 -8.17 30.97
CA THR A 114 -17.22 -9.33 31.21
C THR A 114 -18.42 -8.86 32.01
N ALA A 115 -19.59 -8.80 31.39
CA ALA A 115 -20.83 -8.51 32.09
C ALA A 115 -20.97 -9.57 33.22
N PRO A 116 -21.30 -9.18 34.47
CA PRO A 116 -21.55 -10.16 35.51
C PRO A 116 -22.74 -11.02 35.06
N VAL A 117 -22.49 -12.31 34.84
CA VAL A 117 -23.55 -13.30 34.65
C VAL A 117 -24.33 -13.33 35.96
N VAL A 118 -25.53 -12.73 35.97
CA VAL A 118 -26.45 -12.87 37.10
C VAL A 118 -26.93 -14.32 37.09
N VAL A 119 -26.31 -15.15 37.92
CA VAL A 119 -26.78 -16.51 38.20
C VAL A 119 -28.13 -16.36 38.90
N THR A 120 -29.21 -16.55 38.15
CA THR A 120 -30.55 -16.67 38.74
C THR A 120 -30.66 -18.06 39.33
N THR A 121 -30.39 -18.21 40.62
CA THR A 121 -30.72 -19.42 41.37
C THR A 121 -32.24 -19.54 41.44
N VAL A 122 -32.81 -20.37 40.57
CA VAL A 122 -34.21 -20.76 40.70
C VAL A 122 -34.28 -21.79 41.84
N LEU A 123 -34.68 -21.33 43.03
CA LEU A 123 -35.07 -22.22 44.12
C LEU A 123 -36.34 -22.98 43.68
N PRO A 124 -36.39 -24.32 43.73
CA PRO A 124 -37.65 -25.04 43.63
C PRO A 124 -38.44 -24.88 44.95
N PRO A 125 -39.71 -24.45 44.91
CA PRO A 125 -40.57 -24.58 46.08
C PRO A 125 -40.95 -26.05 46.29
N SER A 126 -40.87 -26.42 47.56
CA SER A 126 -40.96 -27.74 48.15
C SER A 126 -42.32 -28.40 47.92
N GLU A 127 -42.28 -29.70 47.64
CA GLU A 127 -43.43 -30.59 47.62
C GLU A 127 -44.18 -30.54 48.96
N GLY A 128 -45.42 -30.07 48.91
CA GLY A 128 -46.37 -30.21 50.01
C GLY A 128 -46.74 -31.68 50.18
N CYS A 129 -46.38 -32.24 51.33
CA CYS A 129 -46.75 -33.59 51.73
C CYS A 129 -48.05 -33.57 52.53
N LYS A 130 -48.94 -34.54 52.25
CA LYS A 130 -49.71 -35.41 53.19
C LYS A 130 -51.25 -35.50 52.88
N PRO A 131 -51.89 -36.69 53.07
CA PRO A 131 -53.10 -37.14 52.37
C PRO A 131 -54.42 -36.81 53.07
#